data_AF-A0A7U6Y7B0-F1
#
_entry.id   AF-A0A7U6Y7B0-F1
#
_cell.length_a   1.000
_cell.length_b   1.000
_cell.length_c   1.000
_cell.angle_alpha   90.00
_cell.angle_beta   90.00
_cell.angle_gamma   90.00
#
_symmetry.space_group_name_H-M   'P 1'
#
loop_
_entity.id
_entity.type
_entity.pdbx_description
1 polymer ?
#
loop_
_entity_poly.entity_id
_entity_poly.type
_entity_poly.pdbx_seq_one_letter_code
_entity_poly.pdbx_strand_id
1 'polypeptide(L)'
;MNRKLWTVFSDHRLVAVVAADKIESARHIVAALEQRNDLPARPEGARVTPCGKRQANKVLRQAELMGIGNQFLAFLMPGIFMTGIGSLSAA
;
A
#
# COMPACT_ATOMS: atom_id res chain seq x y z
N MET A 1 15.54 -1.90 -7.16
CA MET A 1 14.15 -2.14 -7.60
C MET A 1 13.36 -0.85 -7.52
N ASN A 2 12.75 -0.39 -8.62
CA ASN A 2 11.89 0.79 -8.64
C ASN A 2 10.48 0.39 -8.15
N ARG A 3 10.24 0.47 -6.84
CA ARG A 3 8.92 0.20 -6.25
C ARG A 3 7.94 1.29 -6.70
N LYS A 4 6.74 0.90 -7.14
CA LYS A 4 5.66 1.81 -7.50
C LYS A 4 4.65 1.86 -6.37
N LEU A 5 4.00 3.00 -6.19
CA LEU A 5 2.90 3.14 -5.25
C LEU A 5 1.58 2.78 -5.93
N TRP A 6 0.75 2.05 -5.20
CA TRP A 6 -0.55 1.58 -5.61
C TRP A 6 -1.59 2.04 -4.61
N THR A 7 -2.67 2.60 -5.10
CA THR A 7 -3.79 3.06 -4.31
C THR A 7 -4.83 1.96 -4.21
N VAL A 8 -5.25 1.67 -2.98
CA VAL A 8 -6.26 0.66 -2.66
C VAL A 8 -7.53 1.40 -2.28
N PHE A 9 -8.60 1.12 -3.01
CA PHE A 9 -9.92 1.65 -2.77
C PHE A 9 -10.85 0.54 -2.29
N SER A 10 -11.72 0.86 -1.34
CA SER A 10 -12.88 0.03 -1.00
C SER A 10 -14.10 0.95 -1.06
N ASP A 11 -15.12 0.57 -1.84
CA ASP A 11 -16.38 1.33 -1.98
C ASP A 11 -16.14 2.81 -2.34
N HIS A 12 -15.29 3.03 -3.35
CA HIS A 12 -14.80 4.35 -3.82
C HIS A 12 -13.99 5.18 -2.81
N ARG A 13 -13.75 4.68 -1.59
CA ARG A 13 -12.94 5.36 -0.59
C ARG A 13 -11.51 4.85 -0.61
N LEU A 14 -10.56 5.78 -0.51
CA LEU A 14 -9.17 5.45 -0.31
C LEU A 14 -9.01 4.76 1.06
N VAL A 15 -8.57 3.51 1.05
CA VAL A 15 -8.34 2.73 2.29
C VAL A 15 -6.88 2.44 2.53
N ALA A 16 -6.07 2.32 1.46
CA ALA A 16 -4.64 2.14 1.60
C ALA A 16 -3.81 2.69 0.45
N VAL A 17 -2.52 2.89 0.71
CA VAL A 17 -1.48 3.02 -0.32
C VAL A 17 -0.40 1.98 -0.03
N VAL A 18 -0.04 1.17 -1.02
CA VAL A 18 0.95 0.09 -0.86
C VAL A 18 2.09 0.25 -1.88
N ALA A 19 3.31 -0.10 -1.49
CA ALA A 19 4.47 -0.09 -2.37
C ALA A 19 4.74 -1.49 -2.94
N ALA A 20 4.69 -1.65 -4.27
CA ALA A 20 4.96 -2.92 -4.95
C ALA A 20 5.60 -2.67 -6.32
N ASP A 21 6.35 -3.64 -6.82
CA ASP A 21 7.00 -3.57 -8.14
C ASP A 21 5.99 -3.65 -9.30
N LYS A 22 4.99 -4.54 -9.17
CA LYS A 22 3.95 -4.81 -10.17
C LYS A 22 2.56 -4.85 -9.53
N ILE A 23 1.51 -4.82 -10.35
CA ILE A 23 0.12 -4.80 -9.87
C ILE A 23 -0.28 -6.12 -9.21
N GLU A 24 0.25 -7.25 -9.69
CA GLU A 24 0.03 -8.58 -9.13
C GLU A 24 0.55 -8.65 -7.69
N SER A 25 1.78 -8.16 -7.47
CA SER A 25 2.36 -8.04 -6.13
C SER A 25 1.53 -7.14 -5.21
N ALA A 26 1.02 -6.01 -5.73
CA ALA A 26 0.13 -5.13 -4.96
C ALA A 26 -1.18 -5.84 -4.57
N ARG A 27 -1.77 -6.63 -5.48
CA ARG A 27 -2.97 -7.43 -5.20
C ARG A 27 -2.71 -8.51 -4.15
N HIS A 28 -1.57 -9.18 -4.18
CA HIS A 28 -1.20 -10.15 -3.13
C HIS A 28 -1.08 -9.48 -1.75
N ILE A 29 -0.47 -8.31 -1.67
CA ILE A 29 -0.40 -7.53 -0.42
C ILE A 29 -1.80 -7.18 0.06
N VAL A 30 -2.67 -6.71 -0.84
CA VAL A 30 -4.05 -6.34 -0.51
C VAL A 30 -4.86 -7.54 -0.03
N ALA A 31 -4.75 -8.70 -0.69
CA ALA A 31 -5.41 -9.92 -0.25
C ALA A 31 -4.94 -10.35 1.15
N ALA A 32 -3.64 -10.23 1.45
CA ALA A 32 -3.11 -10.51 2.79
C ALA A 32 -3.67 -9.53 3.85
N LEU A 33 -3.83 -8.24 3.50
CA LEU A 33 -4.46 -7.25 4.38
C LEU A 33 -5.96 -7.53 4.58
N GLU A 34 -6.67 -7.97 3.55
CA GLU A 34 -8.08 -8.40 3.66
C GLU A 34 -8.22 -9.61 4.59
N GLN A 35 -7.37 -10.64 4.44
CA GLN A 35 -7.37 -11.84 5.30
C GLN A 35 -7.14 -11.52 6.78
N ARG A 36 -6.37 -10.47 7.06
CA ARG A 36 -6.07 -10.02 8.43
C ARG A 36 -7.12 -9.06 9.01
N ASN A 37 -8.17 -8.74 8.25
CA ASN A 37 -9.14 -7.69 8.57
C ASN A 37 -8.52 -6.29 8.72
N ASP A 38 -7.35 -6.07 8.13
CA ASP A 38 -6.66 -4.77 8.08
C ASP A 38 -7.30 -3.84 7.02
N LEU A 39 -8.11 -4.41 6.12
CA LEU A 39 -8.97 -3.70 5.18
C LEU A 39 -10.45 -3.99 5.47
N PRO A 40 -11.37 -3.03 5.23
CA PRO A 40 -12.79 -3.27 5.41
C PRO A 40 -13.28 -4.36 4.47
N ALA A 41 -13.73 -5.49 5.04
CA ALA A 41 -14.31 -6.60 4.30
C ALA A 41 -15.65 -6.16 3.68
N ARG A 42 -15.75 -6.22 2.34
CA ARG A 42 -16.93 -5.81 1.57
C ARG A 42 -17.13 -6.77 0.39
N PRO A 43 -18.38 -6.99 -0.07
CA PRO A 43 -18.70 -7.97 -1.12
C PRO A 43 -18.05 -7.66 -2.48
N GLU A 44 -17.76 -6.38 -2.78
CA GLU A 44 -17.12 -5.99 -4.06
C GLU A 44 -15.58 -6.11 -4.05
N GLY A 45 -14.97 -6.39 -2.89
CA GLY A 45 -13.51 -6.48 -2.72
C GLY A 45 -12.77 -5.14 -2.86
N ALA A 46 -11.48 -5.12 -2.51
CA ALA A 46 -10.65 -3.94 -2.68
C ALA A 46 -10.15 -3.78 -4.12
N ARG A 47 -10.26 -2.56 -4.67
CA ARG A 47 -9.75 -2.20 -5.99
C ARG A 47 -8.36 -1.59 -5.90
N VAL A 48 -7.41 -2.13 -6.66
CA VAL A 48 -6.03 -1.63 -6.72
C VAL A 48 -5.80 -0.85 -8.02
N THR A 49 -5.35 0.39 -7.92
CA THR A 49 -5.02 1.26 -9.07
C THR A 49 -3.66 1.91 -8.90
N PRO A 50 -2.98 2.34 -9.97
CA PRO A 50 -1.76 3.14 -9.84
C PRO A 50 -1.97 4.38 -8.97
N CYS A 51 -1.00 4.70 -8.11
CA CYS A 51 -1.09 5.89 -7.25
C CYS A 51 -0.84 7.17 -8.04
N GLY A 52 -1.75 8.14 -7.91
CA GLY A 52 -1.60 9.43 -8.56
C GLY A 52 -0.40 10.22 -8.01
N LYS A 53 0.27 10.99 -8.87
CA LYS A 53 1.51 11.72 -8.53
C LYS A 53 1.40 12.57 -7.26
N ARG A 54 0.29 13.29 -7.08
CA ARG A 54 0.05 14.12 -5.88
C ARG A 54 -0.04 13.28 -4.60
N GLN A 55 -0.73 12.15 -4.66
CA GLN A 55 -0.87 11.24 -3.53
C GLN A 55 0.45 10.53 -3.21
N ALA A 56 1.16 10.08 -4.24
CA ALA A 56 2.49 9.49 -4.12
C ALA A 56 3.46 10.42 -3.39
N ASN A 57 3.55 11.68 -3.83
CA ASN A 57 4.43 12.67 -3.18
C ASN A 57 4.06 12.92 -1.71
N LYS A 58 2.76 12.93 -1.37
CA LYS A 58 2.32 13.08 0.02
C LYS A 58 2.78 11.91 0.88
N VAL A 59 2.56 10.68 0.41
CA VAL A 59 2.94 9.45 1.11
C VAL A 59 4.45 9.35 1.30
N LEU A 60 5.23 9.63 0.25
CA LEU A 60 6.69 9.62 0.32
C LEU A 60 7.22 10.67 1.29
N ARG A 61 6.69 11.91 1.24
CA ARG A 61 7.08 12.96 2.19
C ARG A 61 6.76 12.57 3.63
N GLN A 62 5.62 11.91 3.88
CA GLN A 62 5.29 11.42 5.22
C GLN A 62 6.25 10.30 5.66
N ALA A 63 6.59 9.37 4.76
CA ALA A 63 7.57 8.32 5.04
C ALA A 63 8.96 8.88 5.39
N GLU A 64 9.42 9.89 4.66
CA GLU A 64 10.67 10.60 4.94
C GLU A 64 10.63 11.29 6.31
N LEU A 65 9.56 12.03 6.62
CA LEU A 65 9.38 12.70 7.92
C LEU A 65 9.36 11.73 9.10
N MET A 66 8.93 10.49 8.86
CA MET A 66 8.89 9.43 9.87
C MET A 66 10.19 8.61 9.93
N GLY A 67 11.22 8.94 9.13
CA GLY A 67 12.49 8.21 9.09
C GLY A 67 12.42 6.83 8.41
N ILE A 68 11.35 6.56 7.68
CA ILE A 68 11.03 5.24 7.11
C ILE A 68 10.92 5.26 5.59
N GLY A 69 11.52 6.25 4.93
CA GLY A 69 11.50 6.38 3.45
C GLY A 69 12.01 5.13 2.70
N ASN A 70 12.82 4.30 3.36
CA ASN A 70 13.33 3.03 2.81
C ASN A 70 12.51 1.79 3.21
N GLN A 71 11.47 1.95 4.03
CA GLN A 71 10.61 0.87 4.53
C GLN A 71 9.22 0.93 3.87
N PHE A 72 8.51 -0.19 3.90
CA PHE A 72 7.15 -0.26 3.37
C PHE A 72 6.19 0.44 4.34
N LEU A 73 5.50 1.45 3.83
CA LEU A 73 4.52 2.25 4.56
C LEU A 73 3.14 2.05 3.94
N ALA A 74 2.22 1.41 4.67
CA ALA A 74 0.81 1.37 4.32
C ALA A 74 0.01 2.26 5.27
N PHE A 75 -0.66 3.26 4.71
CA PHE A 75 -1.60 4.09 5.45
C PHE A 75 -2.98 3.43 5.40
N LEU A 76 -3.46 2.89 6.50
CA LEU A 76 -4.80 2.31 6.61
C LEU A 76 -5.75 3.34 7.26
N MET A 77 -7.06 3.23 7.04
CA MET A 77 -8.04 4.06 7.77
C MET A 77 -7.85 4.03 9.31
N PRO A 78 -7.62 2.87 9.96
CA PRO A 78 -7.43 2.83 11.42
C PRO A 78 -6.03 3.26 11.89
N GLY A 79 -5.06 3.50 11.00
CA GLY A 79 -3.71 3.86 11.43
C GLY A 79 -2.61 3.59 10.40
N ILE A 80 -1.37 3.50 10.88
CA ILE A 80 -0.19 3.29 10.04
C ILE A 80 0.28 1.86 10.22
N PHE A 81 0.30 1.09 9.13
CA PHE A 81 0.88 -0.24 9.10
C PHE A 81 2.30 -0.17 8.55
N MET A 82 3.25 -0.57 9.38
CA MET A 82 4.67 -0.66 9.05
C MET A 82 5.07 -2.13 9.06
N THR A 83 5.58 -2.63 7.94
CA THR A 83 6.18 -3.96 7.91
C THR A 83 7.51 -3.91 7.17
N GLY A 84 8.57 -4.36 7.84
CA GLY A 84 9.86 -4.57 7.21
C GLY A 84 9.84 -5.90 6.49
N ILE A 85 9.37 -5.92 5.23
CA ILE A 85 9.70 -7.07 4.37
C ILE A 85 11.20 -6.92 4.09
N GLY A 86 12.00 -7.82 4.67
CA GLY A 86 13.43 -7.93 4.40
C GLY A 86 13.75 -7.95 2.90
N SER A 87 15.03 -7.88 2.54
CA SER A 87 15.50 -7.77 1.16
C SER A 87 14.77 -8.72 0.20
N LEU A 88 13.84 -8.17 -0.59
CA LEU A 88 13.14 -8.87 -1.67
C LEU A 88 14.09 -8.93 -2.87
N SER A 89 14.50 -10.14 -3.26
CA SER A 89 15.36 -10.40 -4.41
C SER A 89 14.59 -10.35 -5.73
N ALA A 90 15.31 -10.03 -6.80
CA ALA A 90 14.79 -9.65 -8.11
C ALA A 90 14.12 -10.77 -8.92
N ALA A 91 13.25 -10.34 -9.84
CA ALA A 91 13.20 -10.87 -11.21
C ALA A 91 13.71 -9.77 -12.15
#